data_AF-A0A519EJN2-F1
#
_entry.id   AF-A0A519EJN2-F1
#
_cell.length_a   1.000
_cell.length_b   1.000
_cell.length_c   1.000
_cell.angle_alpha   90.00
_cell.angle_beta   90.00
_cell.angle_gamma   90.00
#
_symmetry.space_group_name_H-M   'P 1'
#
loop_
_entity.id
_entity.type
_entity.pdbx_description
1 polymer ?
#
loop_
_entity_poly.entity_id
_entity_poly.type
_entity_poly.pdbx_seq_one_letter_code
_entity_poly.pdbx_strand_id
1 'polypeptide(L)'
;MTATLARLRPYRAALSSRFLQMLQYRSAAIAGFVTQCWWGGLKVMVLAAFYRSAGGSAGASLSLGDAVTYVWLAQGLLALLPWMGDPEVAQAVRTGSVVYDRLRPVDHYTLW
;
A
#
# COMPACT_ATOMS: atom_id res chain seq x y z
N MET A 1 -0.48 -28.53 16.90
CA MET A 1 -1.18 -27.41 16.21
C MET A 1 -1.41 -26.17 17.08
N THR A 2 -1.51 -26.27 18.41
CA THR A 2 -1.75 -25.11 19.31
C THR A 2 -0.54 -24.18 19.48
N ALA A 3 0.69 -24.71 19.50
CA ALA A 3 1.91 -23.92 19.67
C ALA A 3 2.18 -22.94 18.50
N THR A 4 1.79 -23.30 17.27
CA THR A 4 1.99 -22.46 16.08
C THR A 4 1.07 -21.24 16.09
N LEU A 5 -0.17 -21.40 16.53
CA LEU A 5 -1.13 -20.30 16.66
C LEU A 5 -0.71 -19.29 17.74
N ALA A 6 -0.09 -19.76 18.83
CA ALA A 6 0.43 -18.89 19.87
C ALA A 6 1.52 -17.93 19.35
N ARG A 7 2.37 -18.39 18.41
CA ARG A 7 3.41 -17.55 17.78
C ARG A 7 2.86 -16.47 16.85
N LEU A 8 1.66 -16.66 16.28
CA LEU A 8 1.03 -15.70 15.37
C LEU A 8 0.26 -14.57 16.09
N ARG A 9 -0.08 -14.77 17.37
CA ARG A 9 -0.80 -13.76 18.18
C ARG A 9 -0.13 -12.39 18.21
N PRO A 10 1.19 -12.23 18.46
CA PRO A 10 1.83 -10.92 18.47
C PRO A 10 1.78 -10.23 17.10
N TYR A 11 2.00 -10.97 16.00
CA TYR A 11 1.91 -10.40 14.64
C TYR A 11 0.50 -9.93 14.28
N ARG A 12 -0.52 -10.73 14.64
CA ARG A 12 -1.92 -10.32 14.45
C ARG A 12 -2.27 -9.09 15.28
N ALA A 13 -1.83 -9.04 16.54
CA ALA A 13 -2.05 -7.89 17.41
C ALA A 13 -1.38 -6.63 16.87
N ALA A 14 -0.13 -6.74 16.39
CA ALA A 14 0.59 -5.64 15.74
C ALA A 14 -0.13 -5.16 14.49
N LEU A 15 -0.53 -6.06 13.59
CA LEU A 15 -1.29 -5.73 12.38
C LEU A 15 -2.59 -5.00 12.72
N SER A 16 -3.38 -5.53 13.65
CA SER A 16 -4.64 -4.90 14.07
C SER A 16 -4.40 -3.52 14.70
N SER A 17 -3.37 -3.38 15.54
CA SER A 17 -3.02 -2.10 16.16
C SER A 17 -2.63 -1.06 15.12
N ARG A 18 -1.76 -1.42 14.17
CA ARG A 18 -1.31 -0.56 13.06
C ARG A 18 -2.46 -0.15 12.15
N PHE A 19 -3.31 -1.11 11.79
CA PHE A 19 -4.50 -0.84 10.99
C PHE A 19 -5.45 0.17 11.67
N LEU A 20 -5.67 0.00 12.99
CA LEU A 20 -6.48 0.94 13.77
C LEU A 20 -5.85 2.33 13.88
N GLN A 21 -4.52 2.41 14.06
CA GLN A 21 -3.79 3.70 14.06
C GLN A 21 -3.95 4.42 12.73
N MET A 22 -3.87 3.69 11.61
CA MET A 22 -4.07 4.24 10.27
C MET A 22 -5.49 4.81 10.08
N LEU A 23 -6.49 4.15 10.69
CA LEU A 23 -7.88 4.60 10.67
C LEU A 23 -8.20 5.70 11.69
N GLN A 24 -7.30 6.02 12.61
CA GLN A 24 -7.51 7.10 13.59
C GLN A 24 -7.71 8.44 12.88
N TYR A 25 -6.90 8.73 11.87
CA TYR A 25 -7.00 9.93 11.04
C TYR A 25 -7.85 9.66 9.79
N ARG A 26 -9.16 9.45 10.00
CA ARG A 26 -10.13 9.13 8.95
C ARG A 26 -10.13 10.15 7.81
N SER A 27 -9.94 11.43 8.12
CA SER A 27 -9.84 12.50 7.13
C SER A 27 -8.63 12.31 6.20
N ALA A 28 -7.48 11.90 6.75
CA ALA A 28 -6.29 11.62 5.97
C ALA A 28 -6.50 10.39 5.06
N ALA A 29 -7.16 9.34 5.57
CA ALA A 29 -7.51 8.16 4.75
C ALA A 29 -8.44 8.51 3.58
N ILE A 30 -9.48 9.32 3.83
CA ILE A 30 -10.41 9.79 2.79
C ILE A 30 -9.68 10.69 1.79
N ALA A 31 -8.86 11.64 2.25
CA ALA A 31 -8.08 12.50 1.38
C ALA A 31 -7.13 11.69 0.48
N GLY A 32 -6.48 10.66 1.03
CA GLY A 32 -5.67 9.70 0.28
C GLY A 32 -6.47 8.98 -0.81
N PHE A 33 -7.64 8.46 -0.46
CA PHE A 33 -8.55 7.81 -1.42
C PHE A 33 -8.98 8.75 -2.56
N VAL A 34 -9.41 9.97 -2.23
CA VAL A 34 -9.80 10.99 -3.22
C VAL A 34 -8.63 11.31 -4.14
N THR A 35 -7.43 11.43 -3.59
CA THR A 35 -6.21 11.67 -4.37
C THR A 35 -5.93 10.53 -5.35
N GLN A 36 -6.05 9.27 -4.91
CA GLN A 36 -5.89 8.10 -5.80
C GLN A 36 -6.95 8.09 -6.90
N CYS A 37 -8.21 8.37 -6.58
CA CYS A 37 -9.28 8.45 -7.57
C CYS A 37 -9.06 9.57 -8.59
N TRP A 38 -8.59 10.74 -8.15
CA TRP A 38 -8.26 11.86 -9.02
C TRP A 38 -7.16 11.48 -10.02
N TRP A 39 -6.05 10.94 -9.53
CA TRP A 39 -4.93 10.53 -10.37
C TRP A 39 -5.24 9.32 -11.25
N GLY A 40 -6.09 8.39 -10.79
CA GLY A 40 -6.61 7.30 -11.59
C GLY A 40 -7.46 7.81 -12.75
N GLY A 41 -8.44 8.66 -12.45
CA GLY A 41 -9.30 9.29 -13.45
C GLY A 41 -8.51 10.08 -14.50
N LEU A 42 -7.51 10.86 -14.08
CA LEU A 42 -6.62 11.59 -14.98
C LEU A 42 -5.92 10.64 -15.96
N LYS A 43 -5.32 9.54 -15.47
CA LYS A 43 -4.66 8.54 -16.33
C LYS A 43 -5.64 7.91 -17.32
N VAL A 44 -6.85 7.57 -16.87
CA VAL A 44 -7.91 7.01 -17.73
C VAL A 44 -8.31 7.99 -18.83
N MET A 45 -8.51 9.28 -18.51
CA MET A 45 -8.86 10.31 -19.51
C MET A 45 -7.75 10.48 -20.56
N VAL A 46 -6.49 10.54 -20.12
CA VAL A 46 -5.32 10.63 -21.01
C VAL A 46 -5.28 9.40 -21.93
N LEU A 47 -5.35 8.21 -21.35
CA LEU A 47 -5.34 6.95 -22.10
C LEU A 47 -6.49 6.89 -23.12
N ALA A 48 -7.71 7.26 -22.72
CA ALA A 48 -8.85 7.28 -23.61
C ALA A 48 -8.68 8.28 -24.77
N ALA A 49 -8.03 9.42 -24.54
CA ALA A 49 -7.70 10.37 -25.60
C ALA A 49 -6.70 9.76 -26.60
N PHE A 50 -5.66 9.08 -26.13
CA PHE A 50 -4.69 8.37 -26.98
C PHE A 50 -5.33 7.25 -27.80
N TYR A 51 -6.18 6.42 -27.19
CA TYR A 51 -6.87 5.33 -27.91
C TYR A 51 -7.82 5.85 -29.00
N ARG A 52 -8.42 7.03 -28.80
CA ARG A 52 -9.25 7.67 -29.84
C ARG A 52 -8.43 8.28 -30.97
N SER A 53 -7.29 8.92 -30.67
CA SER A 53 -6.47 9.59 -31.67
C SER A 53 -5.68 8.60 -32.55
N ALA A 54 -5.32 7.43 -32.03
CA ALA A 54 -4.58 6.40 -32.76
C ALA A 54 -5.44 5.56 -33.75
N GLY A 55 -6.69 5.95 -34.01
CA GLY A 55 -7.61 5.17 -34.84
C GLY A 55 -8.14 3.90 -34.15
N GLY A 56 -8.15 3.87 -32.82
CA GLY A 56 -8.53 2.69 -32.02
C GLY A 56 -7.31 1.89 -31.53
N SER A 57 -7.49 0.58 -31.34
CA SER A 57 -6.46 -0.35 -30.86
C SER A 57 -5.45 -0.79 -31.93
N ALA A 58 -5.39 -0.13 -33.08
CA ALA A 58 -4.70 -0.60 -34.29
C ALA A 58 -3.17 -0.83 -34.16
N GLY A 59 -2.58 -0.53 -33.00
CA GLY A 59 -1.21 -0.93 -32.64
C GLY A 59 -1.00 -1.26 -31.15
N ALA A 60 -2.07 -1.32 -30.34
CA ALA A 60 -1.97 -1.56 -28.90
C ALA A 60 -2.23 -3.04 -28.57
N SER A 61 -1.35 -3.65 -27.78
CA SER A 61 -1.51 -5.04 -27.32
C SER A 61 -2.64 -5.23 -26.31
N LEU A 62 -2.99 -4.18 -25.57
CA LEU A 62 -4.11 -4.15 -24.62
C LEU A 62 -5.31 -3.39 -25.19
N SER A 63 -6.53 -3.84 -24.90
CA SER A 63 -7.72 -3.03 -25.13
C SER A 63 -7.75 -1.83 -24.17
N LEU A 64 -8.56 -0.82 -24.48
CA LEU A 64 -8.76 0.32 -23.57
C LEU A 64 -9.31 -0.14 -22.22
N GLY A 65 -10.22 -1.12 -22.22
CA GLY A 65 -10.80 -1.67 -20.98
C GLY A 65 -9.75 -2.34 -20.09
N ASP A 66 -8.85 -3.12 -20.70
CA ASP A 66 -7.75 -3.77 -19.97
C ASP A 66 -6.81 -2.74 -19.36
N ALA A 67 -6.46 -1.70 -20.12
CA ALA A 67 -5.54 -0.68 -19.67
C ALA A 67 -6.18 0.21 -18.57
N VAL A 68 -7.48 0.50 -18.64
CA VAL A 68 -8.22 1.15 -17.55
C VAL A 68 -8.25 0.26 -16.29
N THR A 69 -8.48 -1.04 -16.46
CA THR A 69 -8.46 -2.01 -15.36
C THR A 69 -7.09 -2.03 -14.68
N TYR A 70 -6.03 -2.07 -15.47
CA TYR A 70 -4.66 -2.01 -14.98
C TYR A 70 -4.37 -0.72 -14.21
N VAL A 71 -4.85 0.44 -14.68
CA VAL A 71 -4.72 1.71 -13.96
C VAL A 71 -5.36 1.63 -12.57
N TRP A 72 -6.57 1.09 -12.46
CA TRP A 72 -7.27 1.00 -11.18
C TRP A 72 -6.64 -0.02 -10.22
N LEU A 73 -6.14 -1.15 -10.73
CA LEU A 73 -5.34 -2.08 -9.93
C LEU A 73 -4.09 -1.38 -9.39
N ALA A 74 -3.38 -0.62 -10.22
CA ALA A 74 -2.21 0.14 -9.80
C ALA A 74 -2.54 1.23 -8.75
N GLN A 75 -3.65 1.96 -8.88
CA GLN A 75 -4.08 2.96 -7.88
C GLN A 75 -4.48 2.30 -6.55
N GLY A 76 -5.23 1.19 -6.60
CA GLY A 76 -5.70 0.49 -5.40
C GLY A 76 -4.58 -0.21 -4.62
N LEU A 77 -3.55 -0.68 -5.32
CA LEU A 77 -2.41 -1.37 -4.71
C LEU A 77 -1.22 -0.45 -4.43
N LEU A 78 -1.30 0.85 -4.77
CA LEU A 78 -0.17 1.78 -4.67
C LEU A 78 0.45 1.81 -3.26
N ALA A 79 -0.39 1.83 -2.23
CA ALA A 79 0.03 1.89 -0.84
C ALA A 79 0.71 0.60 -0.32
N LEU A 80 0.62 -0.51 -1.07
CA LEU A 80 1.26 -1.77 -0.74
C LEU A 80 2.68 -1.88 -1.33
N LEU A 81 3.09 -0.93 -2.17
CA LEU A 81 4.44 -0.96 -2.73
C LEU A 81 5.47 -0.56 -1.67
N PRO A 82 6.63 -1.26 -1.61
CA PRO A 82 7.64 -1.07 -0.58
C PRO A 82 8.52 0.17 -0.85
N TRP A 83 7.95 1.23 -1.44
CA TRP A 83 8.69 2.43 -1.81
C TRP A 83 9.01 3.30 -0.62
N MET A 84 8.15 3.28 0.41
CA MET A 84 8.30 4.06 1.62
C MET A 84 8.60 3.12 2.79
N GLY A 85 9.75 3.31 3.45
CA GLY A 85 10.06 2.61 4.69
C GLY A 85 9.17 3.09 5.84
N ASP A 86 9.01 2.25 6.87
CA ASP A 86 8.23 2.61 8.06
C ASP A 86 8.90 3.80 8.79
N PRO A 87 8.21 4.95 8.93
CA PRO A 87 8.78 6.14 9.57
C PRO A 87 9.06 5.93 11.06
N GLU A 88 8.34 5.04 11.74
CA GLU A 88 8.58 4.72 13.14
C GLU A 88 9.84 3.87 13.30
N VAL A 89 10.06 2.92 12.39
CA VAL A 89 11.31 2.17 12.31
C VAL A 89 12.49 3.12 12.08
N ALA A 90 12.36 4.01 11.09
CA ALA A 90 13.38 5.01 10.81
C ALA A 90 13.64 5.91 12.03
N GLN A 91 12.61 6.25 12.80
CA GLN A 91 12.76 7.04 14.01
C GLN A 91 13.42 6.26 15.15
N ALA A 92 13.05 4.99 15.36
CA ALA A 92 13.66 4.13 16.37
C ALA A 92 15.16 3.89 16.11
N VAL A 93 15.56 3.83 14.84
CA VAL A 93 16.97 3.79 14.45
C VAL A 93 17.66 5.12 14.81
N ARG A 94 17.06 6.26 14.49
CA ARG A 94 17.62 7.59 14.80
C ARG A 94 17.75 7.86 16.30
N THR A 95 16.82 7.39 17.12
CA THR A 95 16.84 7.59 18.58
C THR A 95 17.60 6.50 19.34
N GLY A 96 18.01 5.41 18.66
CA GLY A 96 18.65 4.25 19.27
C GLY A 96 17.68 3.33 20.02
N SER A 97 16.38 3.62 20.05
CA SER A 97 15.39 2.77 20.73
C SER A 97 15.17 1.41 20.06
N VAL A 98 15.62 1.26 18.80
CA VAL A 98 15.63 -0.03 18.06
C VAL A 98 16.33 -1.15 18.82
N VAL A 99 17.30 -0.84 19.69
CA VAL A 99 18.03 -1.86 20.47
C VAL A 99 17.09 -2.58 21.46
N TYR A 100 16.11 -1.87 22.02
CA TYR A 100 15.16 -2.48 22.97
C TYR A 100 14.24 -3.50 22.29
N ASP A 101 13.92 -3.30 21.01
CA ASP A 101 13.08 -4.21 20.24
C ASP A 101 13.75 -5.58 20.04
N ARG A 102 15.10 -5.63 20.04
CA ARG A 102 15.86 -6.90 19.99
C ARG A 102 15.79 -7.71 21.26
N LEU A 103 15.45 -7.10 22.39
CA LEU A 103 15.28 -7.80 23.66
C LEU A 103 13.91 -8.46 23.79
N ARG A 104 12.96 -8.16 22.89
CA ARG A 104 11.61 -8.75 22.93
C ARG A 104 11.66 -10.21 22.43
N PRO A 105 10.90 -11.14 23.05
CA PRO A 105 10.89 -12.55 22.68
C PRO A 105 10.06 -12.84 21.40
N VAL A 106 10.21 -11.99 20.37
CA VAL A 106 9.55 -12.08 19.07
C VAL A 106 10.56 -11.64 18.01
N ASP A 107 10.63 -12.38 16.91
CA ASP A 107 11.48 -12.00 15.79
C ASP A 107 11.00 -10.67 15.19
N HIS A 108 11.81 -9.62 15.34
CA HIS A 108 11.51 -8.29 14.81
C HIS A 108 11.86 -8.15 13.33
N TYR A 109 12.72 -9.02 12.78
CA TYR A 109 13.11 -8.93 11.38
C TYR A 109 11.96 -9.28 10.43
N THR A 110 11.03 -10.13 10.88
CA THR A 110 9.80 -10.46 10.15
C THR A 110 8.64 -9.50 10.46
N LEU A 111 8.79 -8.63 11.45
CA LEU A 111 7.78 -7.64 11.85
C LEU A 111 7.98 -6.28 11.16
N TRP A 112 9.22 -5.93 10.84
CA TRP A 112 9.64 -4.71 10.15
C TRP A 112 9.66 -4.91 8.64
#